data_AF-A0AAJ4RB41-F1
#
_entry.id   AF-A0AAJ4RB41-F1
#
_cell.length_a   1.000
_cell.length_b   1.000
_cell.length_c   1.000
_cell.angle_alpha   90.00
_cell.angle_beta   90.00
_cell.angle_gamma   90.00
#
_symmetry.space_group_name_H-M   'P 1'
#
loop_
_entity.id
_entity.type
_entity.pdbx_description
1 polymer ?
#
loop_
_entity_poly.entity_id
_entity_poly.type
_entity_poly.pdbx_seq_one_letter_code
_entity_poly.pdbx_strand_id
1 'polypeptide(L)' 'MEVKTLTKEELLKKVEHKRQKCMVYTRVMGYHRPVESFNIGKKAEHKERKYFKEC' A
#
# COMPACT_ATOMS: atom_id res chain seq x y z
N MET A 1 9.92 -7.83 -37.28
CA MET A 1 8.87 -7.05 -36.58
C MET A 1 9.43 -6.67 -35.23
N GLU A 2 9.88 -5.43 -35.05
CA GLU A 2 10.46 -4.98 -33.78
C GLU A 2 9.38 -4.91 -32.69
N VAL A 3 9.54 -5.74 -31.66
CA VAL A 3 8.72 -5.65 -30.46
C VAL A 3 9.22 -4.44 -29.68
N LYS A 4 8.51 -3.32 -29.78
CA LYS A 4 8.79 -2.13 -28.95
C LYS A 4 8.44 -2.46 -27.50
N THR A 5 9.44 -2.83 -26.71
CA THR A 5 9.32 -2.93 -25.24
C THR A 5 9.22 -1.53 -24.64
N LEU A 6 8.03 -1.18 -24.13
CA LEU A 6 7.85 0.03 -23.34
C LEU A 6 8.55 -0.09 -21.99
N THR A 7 9.06 1.03 -21.48
CA THR A 7 9.58 1.10 -20.12
C THR A 7 8.43 0.96 -19.10
N LYS A 8 8.74 0.43 -17.92
CA LYS A 8 7.76 0.21 -16.83
C LYS A 8 6.99 1.48 -16.46
N GLU A 9 7.65 2.64 -16.52
CA GLU A 9 7.09 3.94 -16.17
C GLU A 9 6.04 4.40 -17.17
N GLU A 10 6.27 4.20 -18.47
CA GLU A 10 5.29 4.54 -19.52
C GLU A 10 4.03 3.67 -19.42
N LEU A 11 4.19 2.39 -19.09
CA LEU A 11 3.06 1.49 -18.85
C LEU A 11 2.23 1.94 -17.64
N LEU A 12 2.89 2.30 -16.54
CA LEU A 12 2.23 2.79 -15.32
C LEU A 12 1.45 4.08 -15.56
N LYS A 13 1.95 4.98 -16.41
CA LYS A 13 1.30 6.24 -16.77
C LYS A 13 0.09 6.00 -17.67
N LYS A 14 0.18 5.07 -18.64
CA LYS A 14 -0.96 4.70 -19.50
C LYS A 14 -2.17 4.16 -18.73
N VAL A 15 -1.96 3.45 -17.63
CA VAL A 15 -3.04 2.85 -16.81
C VAL A 15 -3.52 3.73 -15.65
N GLU A 16 -3.03 4.97 -15.54
CA GLU A 16 -3.34 5.86 -14.41
C GLU A 16 -4.84 6.08 -14.22
N HIS A 17 -5.57 6.30 -15.33
CA HIS A 17 -7.02 6.50 -15.33
C HIS A 17 -7.84 5.30 -14.83
N LYS A 18 -7.25 4.10 -14.77
CA LYS A 18 -7.91 2.88 -14.27
C LYS A 18 -7.64 2.63 -12.79
N ARG A 19 -6.81 3.45 -12.13
CA ARG A 19 -6.44 3.22 -10.73
C ARG A 19 -7.60 3.56 -9.81
N GLN A 20 -7.82 2.69 -8.83
CA GLN A 20 -8.74 2.92 -7.73
C GLN A 20 -7.97 2.94 -6.41
N LYS A 21 -8.46 3.71 -5.45
CA LYS A 21 -7.85 3.79 -4.13
C LYS A 21 -8.08 2.47 -3.38
N CYS A 22 -7.00 1.82 -2.98
CA CYS A 22 -7.06 0.64 -2.14
C CYS A 22 -7.26 1.05 -0.68
N MET A 23 -8.32 0.53 -0.04
CA MET A 23 -8.52 0.71 1.39
C MET A 23 -7.72 -0.34 2.15
N VAL A 24 -6.79 0.11 2.98
CA VAL A 24 -5.93 -0.78 3.78
C VAL A 24 -6.46 -0.84 5.20
N TYR A 25 -6.74 -2.05 5.67
CA TYR A 25 -7.18 -2.32 7.04
C TYR A 25 -6.10 -3.06 7.80
N THR A 26 -5.98 -2.76 9.09
CA THR A 26 -5.06 -3.45 10.00
C THR A 26 -5.75 -3.77 11.31
N ARG A 27 -5.24 -4.77 12.02
CA ARG A 27 -5.76 -5.16 13.33
C ARG A 27 -5.27 -4.21 14.42
N VAL A 28 -6.20 -3.70 15.20
CA VAL A 28 -5.96 -2.84 16.37
C VAL A 28 -6.68 -3.45 17.56
N MET A 29 -5.92 -3.93 18.54
CA MET A 29 -6.45 -4.45 19.82
C MET A 29 -7.65 -5.42 19.68
N GLY A 30 -7.70 -6.21 18.60
CA GLY A 30 -8.73 -7.23 18.40
C GLY A 30 -9.64 -7.03 17.18
N TYR A 31 -9.83 -5.81 16.68
CA TYR A 31 -10.73 -5.51 15.55
C TYR A 31 -10.00 -4.91 14.34
N HIS A 32 -10.65 -4.92 13.17
CA HIS A 32 -10.14 -4.32 11.94
C HIS A 32 -10.47 -2.82 11.87
N ARG A 33 -9.45 -1.98 11.69
CA ARG A 33 -9.59 -0.54 11.55
C ARG A 33 -8.88 -0.06 10.27
N PRO A 34 -9.48 0.85 9.49
CA PRO A 34 -8.82 1.41 8.32
C PRO A 34 -7.62 2.26 8.74
N VAL A 35 -6.48 2.04 8.10
CA VAL A 35 -5.23 2.77 8.37
C VAL A 35 -5.38 4.26 8.09
N GLU A 36 -6.24 4.64 7.16
CA GLU A 36 -6.54 6.02 6.81
C GLU A 36 -7.12 6.84 7.97
N SER A 37 -7.81 6.19 8.90
CA SER A 37 -8.41 6.81 10.08
C SER A 37 -7.39 7.06 11.22
N PHE A 38 -6.11 6.77 11.01
CA PHE A 38 -5.11 6.88 12.07
C PHE A 38 -4.73 8.35 12.32
N ASN A 39 -4.70 8.75 13.59
CA ASN A 39 -4.10 10.01 14.00
C ASN A 39 -2.56 9.93 13.94
N ILE A 40 -1.89 11.05 14.18
CA ILE A 40 -0.42 11.16 14.07
C ILE A 40 0.27 10.19 15.03
N GLY A 41 -0.18 10.11 16.28
CA GLY A 41 0.39 9.19 17.28
C GLY A 41 0.24 7.71 16.90
N LYS A 42 -0.94 7.31 16.41
CA LYS A 42 -1.17 5.92 15.98
C LYS A 42 -0.37 5.57 14.73
N LYS A 43 -0.13 6.53 13.83
CA LYS A 43 0.77 6.35 12.67
C LYS A 43 2.21 6.11 13.11
N ALA A 44 2.69 6.81 14.15
CA ALA A 44 4.02 6.57 14.72
C ALA A 44 4.10 5.18 15.35
N GLU A 45 3.19 4.83 16.26
CA GLU A 45 3.14 3.50 16.89
C GLU A 45 3.08 2.37 15.84
N HIS A 46 2.27 2.53 14.80
CA HIS A 46 2.12 1.52 13.76
C HIS A 46 3.42 1.29 12.97
N LYS A 47 4.23 2.32 12.75
CA LYS A 47 5.55 2.22 12.09
C LYS A 47 6.58 1.50 12.96
N GLU A 48 6.45 1.58 14.27
CA GLU A 48 7.37 0.96 15.24
C GLU A 48 7.06 -0.54 15.49
N ARG A 49 5.95 -1.06 14.94
CA ARG A 49 5.59 -2.47 15.07
C ARG A 49 6.62 -3.37 14.39
N LYS A 50 7.11 -4.37 15.12
CA LYS A 50 7.99 -5.40 14.59
C LYS A 50 7.17 -6.61 14.14
N TYR A 51 7.40 -7.04 12.90
CA TYR A 51 6.79 -8.24 12.36
C TYR A 51 7.69 -9.44 12.66
N PHE A 52 7.06 -10.57 12.96
CA PHE A 52 7.76 -11.84 13.03
C PHE A 52 8.34 -12.17 11.65
N LYS A 53 9.60 -12.60 11.62
CA LYS A 53 10.25 -13.13 10.42
C LYS A 53 10.58 -14.58 10.71
N GLU A 54 9.97 -15.49 9.95
CA GLU A 54 10.30 -16.91 10.02
C GLU A 54 11.75 -17.13 9.55
N CYS A 55 12.45 -18.04 10.22
CA CYS A 55 13.87 -18.34 10.00
C CYS A 55 14.09 -19.23 8.79
#